data_AF-A0A949CHM6-F1
#
_entry.id   AF-A0A949CHM6-F1
#
_cell.length_a   1.000
_cell.length_b   1.000
_cell.length_c   1.000
_cell.angle_alpha   90.00
_cell.angle_beta   90.00
_cell.angle_gamma   90.00
#
_symmetry.space_group_name_H-M   'P 1'
#
loop_
_entity.id
_entity.type
_entity.pdbx_description
1 polymer ?
#
loop_
_entity_poly.entity_id
_entity_poly.type
_entity_poly.pdbx_seq_one_letter_code
_entity_poly.pdbx_strand_id
1 'polypeptide(L)'
;MDPYCLDCRSYRFKKARITFQGYCKMNSSNPTIADRPVRIWPVIVIGCMALVTLFVPTLLSRPDFERFGAIALGSALETLLMLLWLLLLSRLPWTQKFVSLFAAAGVATMAFLLQHRDLGVSIFLYGFPLGFVAIAVVLWLTRTKSWRDRRWIVLGAWSIFTLGWLLFRSDGFKASFFPEIYWRWLPNSEERLAQNEPPPNAGSESSETPPVQLRPGDWPRFRGTHSDGQAGHLDVSLDVPIQVKTLWKIEAGPSWGSIIAVGGWIYTLEQRNEDEAIVCLNADTGETRWIYRYKNRFEDPTKVSGVGPRGTPIFSDGVIFAVGADGHVSAVTANAGKLIWQKQLFDITKGKSPQWGLSTSPSLSGDDCIVMSSGSNESAIQLVNFHSRDGSLQWTADGGGETYSSPIRTSLSGVEQILSVYNRMGGEQLGHVLISRDAKSGKELWRYGTNAAGNVMATPLVVDSQHVVFCDPNAGATLLKVISPPTSESQTWTIETQWKQSTFLSEFSDPAVQDGMLVGICKGLLTAIDLDTGKRLWKKFRFGGGQMISLASQNAVLAISEEGKLSLIRIAREGPKLIQEWQAIDGKTWNHPILVGNRIYCRNYEQIACFELSN
;
A
#
# COMPACT_ATOMS: atom_id res chain seq x y z
N MET A 1 -66.12 -50.66 56.32
CA MET A 1 -67.22 -51.50 56.82
C MET A 1 -68.51 -50.80 56.44
N ASP A 2 -69.14 -51.29 55.36
CA ASP A 2 -70.57 -51.65 55.21
C ASP A 2 -71.70 -50.79 55.84
N PRO A 3 -72.95 -50.92 55.36
CA PRO A 3 -73.62 -49.98 54.45
C PRO A 3 -74.97 -49.51 55.05
N TYR A 4 -75.82 -48.81 54.29
CA TYR A 4 -77.27 -49.08 54.13
C TYR A 4 -78.05 -47.85 53.60
N CYS A 5 -78.79 -48.12 52.52
CA CYS A 5 -79.82 -47.31 51.90
C CYS A 5 -80.96 -46.90 52.87
N LEU A 6 -81.65 -45.80 52.57
CA LEU A 6 -83.08 -45.84 52.20
C LEU A 6 -83.60 -44.48 51.70
N ASP A 7 -84.57 -44.62 50.81
CA ASP A 7 -85.17 -43.69 49.85
C ASP A 7 -86.40 -42.97 50.42
N CYS A 8 -86.68 -41.73 50.00
CA CYS A 8 -88.02 -41.28 49.59
C CYS A 8 -88.11 -39.79 49.19
N ARG A 9 -88.24 -39.58 47.87
CA ARG A 9 -89.13 -38.66 47.12
C ARG A 9 -89.52 -37.28 47.71
N SER A 10 -89.25 -36.24 46.92
CA SER A 10 -90.30 -35.28 46.50
C SER A 10 -90.03 -34.73 45.09
N TYR A 11 -91.09 -34.67 44.29
CA TYR A 11 -91.13 -34.28 42.88
C TYR A 11 -91.39 -32.77 42.72
N ARG A 12 -90.70 -32.09 41.80
CA ARG A 12 -91.25 -30.96 41.02
C ARG A 12 -90.68 -30.97 39.59
N PHE A 13 -91.57 -31.09 38.62
CA PHE A 13 -91.30 -31.02 37.18
C PHE A 13 -91.18 -29.57 36.69
N LYS A 14 -90.22 -29.31 35.78
CA LYS A 14 -90.51 -28.62 34.50
C LYS A 14 -89.47 -29.01 33.43
N LYS A 15 -90.00 -29.43 32.28
CA LYS A 15 -89.36 -29.95 31.06
C LYS A 15 -88.42 -28.94 30.39
N ALA A 16 -87.31 -29.41 29.81
CA ALA A 16 -87.17 -29.52 28.34
C ALA A 16 -85.84 -30.16 27.87
N ARG A 17 -86.02 -31.24 27.09
CA ARG A 17 -85.21 -31.79 25.98
C ARG A 17 -83.76 -32.27 26.23
N ILE A 18 -83.68 -33.61 26.19
CA ILE A 18 -82.52 -34.45 25.91
C ILE A 18 -82.14 -34.32 24.42
N THR A 19 -80.85 -34.17 24.12
CA THR A 19 -80.26 -34.68 22.88
C THR A 19 -78.86 -35.24 23.14
N PHE A 20 -78.61 -36.38 22.50
CA PHE A 20 -77.51 -37.31 22.68
C PHE A 20 -76.11 -36.74 22.37
N GLN A 21 -75.19 -37.06 23.28
CA GLN A 21 -73.87 -37.67 23.09
C GLN A 21 -73.34 -37.80 21.64
N GLY A 22 -72.19 -37.18 21.39
CA GLY A 22 -71.34 -37.46 20.22
C GLY A 22 -70.43 -36.30 19.87
N TYR A 23 -69.16 -36.42 20.22
CA TYR A 23 -67.96 -36.00 19.47
C TYR A 23 -66.80 -35.71 20.43
N CYS A 24 -65.96 -36.73 20.63
CA CYS A 24 -64.55 -36.54 20.95
C CYS A 24 -63.92 -35.65 19.88
N LYS A 25 -63.69 -34.38 20.19
CA LYS A 25 -62.73 -33.55 19.45
C LYS A 25 -61.34 -33.88 19.99
N MET A 26 -60.68 -34.87 19.38
CA MET A 26 -59.22 -34.90 19.40
C MET A 26 -58.75 -33.64 18.68
N ASN A 27 -58.26 -32.66 19.43
CA ASN A 27 -57.44 -31.59 18.86
C ASN A 27 -56.07 -32.18 18.51
N SER A 28 -55.98 -32.85 17.36
CA SER A 28 -54.71 -33.03 16.65
C SER A 28 -54.45 -31.77 15.83
N SER A 29 -54.11 -30.66 16.50
CA SER A 29 -53.42 -29.58 15.83
C SER A 29 -52.01 -30.07 15.51
N ASN A 30 -51.83 -30.70 14.34
CA ASN A 30 -50.52 -30.81 13.73
C ASN A 30 -49.92 -29.39 13.73
N PRO A 31 -48.75 -29.15 14.35
CA PRO A 31 -48.12 -27.84 14.26
C PRO A 31 -47.95 -27.53 12.79
N THR A 32 -48.62 -26.47 12.33
CA THR A 32 -48.38 -25.96 10.99
C THR A 32 -46.88 -25.68 10.85
N ILE A 33 -46.33 -25.77 9.64
CA ILE A 33 -44.89 -25.52 9.38
C ILE A 33 -44.41 -24.18 9.98
N ALA A 34 -45.34 -23.26 10.28
CA ALA A 34 -45.13 -21.98 10.94
C ALA A 34 -44.66 -22.02 12.42
N ASP A 35 -44.78 -23.15 13.14
CA ASP A 35 -44.47 -23.22 14.59
C ASP A 35 -43.09 -23.81 14.92
N ARG A 36 -42.28 -24.17 13.91
CA ARG A 36 -40.94 -24.72 14.18
C ARG A 36 -39.96 -23.60 14.56
N PRO A 37 -39.19 -23.73 15.66
CA PRO A 37 -38.23 -22.70 16.04
C PRO A 37 -37.15 -22.56 14.96
N VAL A 38 -36.78 -21.31 14.70
CA VAL A 38 -35.72 -20.93 13.77
C VAL A 38 -34.43 -21.63 14.17
N ARG A 39 -33.73 -22.26 13.22
CA ARG A 39 -32.44 -22.92 13.52
C ARG A 39 -31.37 -21.85 13.71
N ILE A 40 -30.95 -21.59 14.95
CA ILE A 40 -29.99 -20.52 15.27
C ILE A 40 -28.54 -20.99 15.25
N TRP A 41 -28.31 -22.28 15.51
CA TRP A 41 -26.95 -22.83 15.66
C TRP A 41 -26.06 -22.61 14.43
N PRO A 42 -26.53 -22.65 13.16
CA PRO A 42 -25.65 -22.38 12.03
C PRO A 42 -25.11 -20.96 12.03
N VAL A 43 -25.91 -19.98 12.49
CA VAL A 43 -25.47 -18.59 12.59
C VAL A 43 -24.47 -18.39 13.71
N ILE A 44 -24.61 -19.13 14.82
CA ILE A 44 -23.61 -19.12 15.89
C ILE A 44 -22.27 -19.67 15.37
N VAL A 45 -22.31 -20.75 14.57
CA VAL A 45 -21.11 -21.30 13.92
C VAL A 45 -20.49 -20.28 12.96
N ILE A 46 -21.30 -19.62 12.12
CA ILE A 46 -20.81 -18.56 11.21
C ILE A 46 -20.20 -17.40 12.00
N GLY A 47 -20.80 -16.97 13.11
CA GLY A 47 -20.23 -15.92 13.97
C GLY A 47 -18.90 -16.34 14.61
N CYS A 48 -18.76 -17.60 15.03
CA CYS A 48 -17.47 -18.11 15.49
C CYS A 48 -16.44 -18.18 14.36
N MET A 49 -16.85 -18.58 13.15
CA MET A 49 -16.00 -18.55 11.96
C MET A 49 -15.54 -17.13 11.64
N ALA A 50 -16.42 -16.13 11.74
CA ALA A 50 -16.06 -14.72 11.57
C ALA A 50 -14.97 -14.25 12.54
N LEU A 51 -15.04 -14.66 13.81
CA LEU A 51 -13.95 -14.39 14.76
C LEU A 51 -12.66 -15.11 14.34
N VAL A 52 -12.74 -16.35 13.86
CA VAL A 52 -11.57 -17.08 13.35
C VAL A 52 -10.97 -16.35 12.14
N THR A 53 -11.79 -15.95 11.17
CA THR A 53 -11.38 -15.20 9.97
C THR A 53 -10.67 -13.89 10.33
N LEU A 54 -11.16 -13.16 11.32
CA LEU A 54 -10.58 -11.89 11.74
C LEU A 54 -9.29 -12.05 12.56
N PHE A 55 -9.22 -13.02 13.47
CA PHE A 55 -8.15 -13.10 14.45
C PHE A 55 -7.08 -14.14 14.13
N VAL A 56 -7.43 -15.32 13.61
CA VAL A 56 -6.45 -16.40 13.39
C VAL A 56 -5.37 -16.01 12.36
N PRO A 57 -5.69 -15.38 11.21
CA PRO A 57 -4.66 -14.91 10.29
C PRO A 57 -3.68 -13.91 10.90
N THR A 58 -4.13 -13.11 11.87
CA THR A 58 -3.26 -12.15 12.58
C THR A 58 -2.30 -12.84 13.54
N LEU A 59 -2.71 -13.98 14.12
CA LEU A 59 -1.89 -14.77 15.04
C LEU A 59 -0.86 -15.65 14.31
N LEU A 60 -1.14 -16.08 13.08
CA LEU A 60 -0.35 -17.09 12.37
C LEU A 60 0.94 -16.57 11.69
N SER A 61 1.38 -15.32 11.93
CA SER A 61 2.60 -14.73 11.32
C SER A 61 2.75 -15.03 9.82
N ARG A 62 1.65 -14.96 9.08
CA ARG A 62 1.60 -15.17 7.61
C ARG A 62 2.11 -13.91 6.88
N PRO A 63 2.62 -14.04 5.64
CA PRO A 63 2.85 -12.89 4.77
C PRO A 63 1.60 -12.01 4.68
N ASP A 64 1.80 -10.68 4.65
CA ASP A 64 0.70 -9.74 4.84
C ASP A 64 -0.39 -9.85 3.75
N PHE A 65 0.00 -10.14 2.51
CA PHE A 65 -0.94 -10.38 1.40
C PHE A 65 -1.76 -11.67 1.57
N GLU A 66 -1.15 -12.76 2.06
CA GLU A 66 -1.88 -14.01 2.34
C GLU A 66 -2.91 -13.81 3.45
N ARG A 67 -2.56 -13.03 4.49
CA ARG A 67 -3.49 -12.66 5.56
C ARG A 67 -4.68 -11.90 4.98
N PHE A 68 -4.42 -10.88 4.16
CA PHE A 68 -5.47 -10.10 3.52
C PHE A 68 -6.40 -11.00 2.68
N GLY A 69 -5.83 -11.88 1.85
CA GLY A 69 -6.57 -12.84 1.05
C GLY A 69 -7.42 -13.80 1.89
N ALA A 70 -6.89 -14.28 3.02
CA ALA A 70 -7.63 -15.14 3.94
C ALA A 70 -8.85 -14.42 4.57
N ILE A 71 -8.69 -13.16 4.99
CA ILE A 71 -9.79 -12.35 5.51
C ILE A 71 -10.85 -12.10 4.43
N ALA A 72 -10.41 -11.77 3.20
CA ALA A 72 -11.31 -11.53 2.08
C ALA A 72 -12.14 -12.76 1.70
N LEU A 73 -11.47 -13.91 1.53
CA LEU A 73 -12.12 -15.18 1.20
C LEU A 73 -13.02 -15.68 2.33
N GLY A 74 -12.57 -15.54 3.59
CA GLY A 74 -13.38 -15.87 4.77
C GLY A 74 -14.66 -15.04 4.83
N SER A 75 -14.56 -13.73 4.63
CA SER A 75 -15.71 -12.80 4.61
C SER A 75 -16.69 -13.14 3.48
N ALA A 76 -16.19 -13.49 2.29
CA ALA A 76 -17.01 -13.93 1.16
C ALA A 76 -17.74 -15.25 1.48
N LEU A 77 -17.03 -16.23 2.04
CA LEU A 77 -17.58 -17.52 2.43
C LEU A 77 -18.65 -17.37 3.51
N GLU A 78 -18.41 -16.55 4.52
CA GLU A 78 -19.39 -16.28 5.59
C GLU A 78 -20.66 -15.63 5.06
N THR A 79 -20.52 -14.69 4.11
CA THR A 79 -21.66 -14.08 3.44
C THR A 79 -22.48 -15.12 2.70
N LEU A 80 -21.82 -16.03 1.96
CA LEU A 80 -22.48 -17.14 1.27
C LEU A 80 -23.18 -18.09 2.26
N LEU A 81 -22.51 -18.46 3.36
CA LEU A 81 -23.07 -19.32 4.39
C LEU A 81 -24.27 -18.68 5.10
N MET A 82 -24.25 -17.36 5.31
CA MET A 82 -25.37 -16.62 5.87
C MET A 82 -26.57 -16.64 4.93
N LEU A 83 -26.35 -16.47 3.63
CA LEU A 83 -27.40 -16.58 2.60
C LEU A 83 -27.97 -18.01 2.51
N LEU A 84 -27.11 -19.03 2.51
CA LEU A 84 -27.53 -20.44 2.54
C LEU A 84 -28.33 -20.76 3.79
N TRP A 85 -27.91 -20.23 4.95
CA TRP A 85 -28.68 -20.37 6.17
C TRP A 85 -30.06 -19.73 6.03
N LEU A 86 -30.13 -18.47 5.60
CA LEU A 86 -31.38 -17.74 5.49
C LEU A 86 -32.35 -18.44 4.53
N LEU A 87 -31.87 -18.84 3.34
CA LEU A 87 -32.69 -19.37 2.26
C LEU A 87 -33.04 -20.85 2.44
N LEU A 88 -32.15 -21.68 2.99
CA LEU A 88 -32.33 -23.13 3.03
C LEU A 88 -32.49 -23.68 4.46
N LEU A 89 -31.75 -23.18 5.44
CA LEU A 89 -31.61 -23.85 6.76
C LEU A 89 -32.40 -23.18 7.89
N SER A 90 -32.82 -21.93 7.73
CA SER A 90 -33.45 -21.09 8.78
C SER A 90 -34.79 -21.64 9.30
N ARG A 91 -35.47 -22.50 8.51
CA ARG A 91 -36.86 -22.96 8.70
C ARG A 91 -37.92 -21.85 8.64
N LEU A 92 -37.55 -20.66 8.18
CA LEU A 92 -38.50 -19.55 8.03
C LEU A 92 -39.46 -19.78 6.86
N PRO A 93 -40.70 -19.27 6.96
CA PRO A 93 -41.58 -19.13 5.80
C PRO A 93 -40.91 -18.30 4.70
N TRP A 94 -41.14 -18.65 3.43
CA TRP A 94 -40.55 -17.95 2.28
C TRP A 94 -40.83 -16.44 2.29
N THR A 95 -42.02 -16.02 2.71
CA THR A 95 -42.38 -14.60 2.86
C THR A 95 -41.43 -13.87 3.82
N GLN A 96 -41.06 -14.49 4.94
CA GLN A 96 -40.15 -13.90 5.91
C GLN A 96 -38.69 -13.95 5.46
N LYS A 97 -38.30 -14.97 4.69
CA LYS A 97 -36.96 -15.04 4.06
C LYS A 97 -36.76 -13.88 3.10
N PHE A 98 -37.70 -13.66 2.18
CA PHE A 98 -37.61 -12.55 1.23
C PHE A 98 -37.65 -11.20 1.92
N VAL A 99 -38.55 -10.97 2.87
CA VAL A 99 -38.57 -9.71 3.63
C VAL A 99 -37.23 -9.45 4.33
N SER A 100 -36.64 -10.46 4.97
CA SER A 100 -35.36 -10.31 5.65
C SER A 100 -34.21 -10.06 4.65
N LEU A 101 -34.22 -10.76 3.51
CA LEU A 101 -33.22 -10.61 2.45
C LEU A 101 -33.29 -9.22 1.82
N PHE A 102 -34.48 -8.76 1.41
CA PHE A 102 -34.66 -7.43 0.82
C PHE A 102 -34.37 -6.31 1.81
N ALA A 103 -34.74 -6.48 3.09
CA ALA A 103 -34.40 -5.50 4.12
C ALA A 103 -32.88 -5.43 4.36
N ALA A 104 -32.21 -6.58 4.49
CA ALA A 104 -30.77 -6.63 4.67
C ALA A 104 -30.02 -6.08 3.44
N ALA A 105 -30.47 -6.43 2.23
CA ALA A 105 -29.94 -5.91 0.97
C ALA A 105 -30.18 -4.40 0.86
N GLY A 106 -31.36 -3.89 1.22
CA GLY A 106 -31.65 -2.46 1.23
C GLY A 106 -30.72 -1.69 2.17
N VAL A 107 -30.47 -2.21 3.37
CA VAL A 107 -29.49 -1.62 4.32
C VAL A 107 -28.07 -1.67 3.75
N ALA A 108 -27.66 -2.79 3.14
CA ALA A 108 -26.33 -2.92 2.53
C ALA A 108 -26.15 -1.97 1.34
N THR A 109 -27.16 -1.85 0.48
CA THR A 109 -27.18 -0.90 -0.64
C THR A 109 -27.15 0.54 -0.13
N MET A 110 -27.92 0.87 0.90
CA MET A 110 -27.89 2.20 1.51
C MET A 110 -26.52 2.52 2.11
N ALA A 111 -25.91 1.56 2.82
CA ALA A 111 -24.55 1.70 3.32
C ALA A 111 -23.54 1.91 2.18
N PHE A 112 -23.64 1.12 1.11
CA PHE A 112 -22.78 1.23 -0.07
C PHE A 112 -22.92 2.57 -0.80
N LEU A 113 -24.13 3.14 -0.88
CA LEU A 113 -24.39 4.42 -1.53
C LEU A 113 -23.98 5.63 -0.67
N LEU A 114 -24.10 5.51 0.67
CA LEU A 114 -23.85 6.61 1.60
C LEU A 114 -22.45 6.56 2.24
N GLN A 115 -21.71 5.47 2.09
CA GLN A 115 -20.37 5.33 2.65
C GLN A 115 -19.46 6.46 2.18
N HIS A 116 -18.49 6.81 3.02
CA HIS A 116 -17.40 7.68 2.58
C HIS A 116 -16.73 7.06 1.36
N ARG A 117 -16.38 7.90 0.37
CA ARG A 117 -15.68 7.46 -0.86
C ARG A 117 -14.48 6.58 -0.52
N ASP A 118 -13.77 6.90 0.55
CA ASP A 118 -12.47 6.28 0.87
C ASP A 118 -12.57 5.00 1.73
N LEU A 119 -13.76 4.57 2.16
CA LEU A 119 -13.91 3.32 2.94
C LEU A 119 -13.46 2.06 2.19
N GLY A 120 -13.43 2.11 0.85
CA GLY A 120 -12.91 1.03 0.01
C GLY A 120 -13.52 -0.33 0.34
N VAL A 121 -12.67 -1.35 0.45
CA VAL A 121 -13.06 -2.73 0.77
C VAL A 121 -13.20 -2.98 2.29
N SER A 122 -12.93 -2.00 3.15
CA SER A 122 -12.87 -2.19 4.61
C SER A 122 -14.18 -2.67 5.22
N ILE A 123 -15.33 -2.16 4.74
CA ILE A 123 -16.65 -2.60 5.22
C ILE A 123 -16.92 -4.07 4.89
N PHE A 124 -16.40 -4.56 3.76
CA PHE A 124 -16.55 -5.95 3.36
C PHE A 124 -15.64 -6.86 4.18
N LEU A 125 -14.38 -6.46 4.37
CA LEU A 125 -13.36 -7.26 5.07
C LEU A 125 -13.59 -7.35 6.58
N TYR A 126 -14.07 -6.27 7.19
CA TYR A 126 -14.21 -6.18 8.65
C TYR A 126 -15.65 -5.96 9.08
N GLY A 127 -16.40 -5.14 8.35
CA GLY A 127 -17.78 -4.79 8.71
C GLY A 127 -18.74 -5.97 8.64
N PHE A 128 -18.70 -6.76 7.57
CA PHE A 128 -19.60 -7.92 7.43
C PHE A 128 -19.31 -9.03 8.44
N PRO A 129 -18.05 -9.50 8.64
CA PRO A 129 -17.74 -10.46 9.69
C PRO A 129 -18.18 -9.98 11.09
N LEU A 130 -17.88 -8.73 11.47
CA LEU A 130 -18.32 -8.17 12.75
C LEU A 130 -19.86 -8.07 12.84
N GLY A 131 -20.52 -7.73 11.74
CA GLY A 131 -21.98 -7.75 11.63
C GLY A 131 -22.57 -9.15 11.83
N PHE A 132 -21.93 -10.19 11.28
CA PHE A 132 -22.36 -11.59 11.48
C PHE A 132 -22.14 -12.06 12.92
N VAL A 133 -21.04 -11.66 13.57
CA VAL A 133 -20.84 -11.88 15.01
C VAL A 133 -21.96 -11.21 15.81
N ALA A 134 -22.28 -9.96 15.51
CA ALA A 134 -23.35 -9.23 16.17
C ALA A 134 -24.72 -9.91 15.99
N ILE A 135 -25.05 -10.34 14.76
CA ILE A 135 -26.26 -11.10 14.47
C ILE A 135 -26.28 -12.40 15.28
N ALA A 136 -25.17 -13.14 15.35
CA ALA A 136 -25.10 -14.38 16.12
C ALA A 136 -25.38 -14.16 17.61
N VAL A 137 -24.77 -13.11 18.19
CA VAL A 137 -25.01 -12.72 19.60
C VAL A 137 -26.46 -12.31 19.82
N VAL A 138 -27.02 -11.45 18.96
CA VAL A 138 -28.41 -10.99 19.05
C VAL A 138 -29.38 -12.14 18.92
N LEU A 139 -29.15 -13.05 17.96
CA LEU A 139 -29.94 -14.26 17.79
C LEU A 139 -29.86 -15.15 19.04
N TRP A 140 -28.70 -15.29 19.67
CA TRP A 140 -28.56 -16.08 20.90
C TRP A 140 -29.28 -15.43 22.10
N LEU A 141 -29.12 -14.13 22.31
CA LEU A 141 -29.77 -13.38 23.40
C LEU A 141 -31.30 -13.37 23.26
N THR A 142 -31.80 -13.37 22.02
CA THR A 142 -33.25 -13.36 21.73
C THR A 142 -33.83 -14.76 21.52
N ARG A 143 -33.13 -15.84 21.89
CA ARG A 143 -33.56 -17.23 21.63
C ARG A 143 -34.91 -17.62 22.23
N THR A 144 -35.37 -16.90 23.25
CA THR A 144 -36.66 -17.11 23.93
C THR A 144 -37.81 -16.32 23.30
N LYS A 145 -37.54 -15.40 22.36
CA LYS A 145 -38.55 -14.56 21.71
C LYS A 145 -39.10 -15.17 20.43
N SER A 146 -40.31 -14.76 20.06
CA SER A 146 -40.93 -15.12 18.77
C SER A 146 -40.13 -14.53 17.60
N TRP A 147 -40.18 -15.18 16.42
CA TRP A 147 -39.51 -14.62 15.24
C TRP A 147 -40.08 -13.27 14.78
N ARG A 148 -41.37 -13.02 15.03
CA ARG A 148 -42.04 -11.75 14.66
C ARG A 148 -41.39 -10.54 15.33
N ASP A 149 -40.94 -10.69 16.57
CA ASP A 149 -40.24 -9.65 17.32
C ASP A 149 -38.75 -9.67 16.99
N ARG A 150 -38.18 -10.88 16.94
CA ARG A 150 -36.75 -11.11 16.72
C ARG A 150 -36.24 -10.57 15.40
N ARG A 151 -37.01 -10.67 14.32
CA ARG A 151 -36.60 -10.19 12.98
C ARG A 151 -36.28 -8.70 12.97
N TRP A 152 -37.00 -7.89 13.75
CA TRP A 152 -36.76 -6.45 13.84
C TRP A 152 -35.52 -6.15 14.69
N ILE A 153 -35.28 -6.93 15.75
CA ILE A 153 -34.07 -6.82 16.56
C ILE A 153 -32.83 -7.21 15.73
N VAL A 154 -32.93 -8.28 14.94
CA VAL A 154 -31.86 -8.74 14.04
C VAL A 154 -31.60 -7.73 12.92
N LEU A 155 -32.66 -7.20 12.29
CA LEU A 155 -32.53 -6.16 11.28
C LEU A 155 -31.95 -4.87 11.89
N GLY A 156 -32.37 -4.51 13.10
CA GLY A 156 -31.82 -3.37 13.84
C GLY A 156 -30.34 -3.53 14.13
N ALA A 157 -29.92 -4.71 14.59
CA ALA A 157 -28.50 -5.03 14.80
C ALA A 157 -27.71 -4.97 13.49
N TRP A 158 -28.20 -5.59 12.41
CA TRP A 158 -27.60 -5.48 11.09
C TRP A 158 -27.49 -4.02 10.64
N SER A 159 -28.53 -3.22 10.86
CA SER A 159 -28.55 -1.81 10.49
C SER A 159 -27.55 -1.00 11.30
N ILE A 160 -27.49 -1.18 12.62
CA ILE A 160 -26.54 -0.48 13.49
C ILE A 160 -25.10 -0.82 13.09
N PHE A 161 -24.80 -2.10 12.87
CA PHE A 161 -23.44 -2.50 12.51
C PHE A 161 -23.07 -2.03 11.10
N THR A 162 -23.93 -2.24 10.11
CA THR A 162 -23.63 -1.89 8.70
C THR A 162 -23.67 -0.38 8.46
N LEU A 163 -24.64 0.35 9.03
CA LEU A 163 -24.72 1.82 8.90
C LEU A 163 -23.78 2.54 9.87
N GLY A 164 -23.35 1.90 10.96
CA GLY A 164 -22.33 2.44 11.85
C GLY A 164 -21.01 2.72 11.12
N TRP A 165 -20.71 1.97 10.05
CA TRP A 165 -19.56 2.24 9.19
C TRP A 165 -19.63 3.58 8.45
N LEU A 166 -20.83 4.17 8.30
CA LEU A 166 -20.99 5.51 7.70
C LEU A 166 -20.35 6.63 8.54
N LEU A 167 -20.07 6.36 9.81
CA LEU A 167 -19.39 7.28 10.72
C LEU A 167 -17.88 7.34 10.47
N PHE A 168 -17.35 6.39 9.71
CA PHE A 168 -15.92 6.25 9.50
C PHE A 168 -15.51 6.61 8.05
N ARG A 169 -14.24 6.97 7.90
CA ARG A 169 -13.49 7.01 6.63
C ARG A 169 -12.24 6.14 6.76
N SER A 170 -11.65 5.73 5.64
CA SER A 170 -10.37 5.01 5.63
C SER A 170 -9.34 5.80 4.82
N ASP A 171 -8.12 5.95 5.33
CA ASP A 171 -7.02 6.62 4.59
C ASP A 171 -6.09 5.59 3.94
N GLY A 172 -6.71 4.55 3.39
CA GLY A 172 -6.04 3.35 2.90
C GLY A 172 -5.61 2.41 4.02
N PHE A 173 -4.57 1.62 3.73
CA PHE A 173 -4.10 0.52 4.57
C PHE A 173 -2.60 0.65 4.83
N LYS A 174 -2.14 0.11 5.97
CA LYS A 174 -0.71 -0.10 6.23
C LYS A 174 -0.12 -1.16 5.27
N ALA A 175 1.20 -1.30 5.20
CA ALA A 175 1.89 -2.36 4.43
C ALA A 175 1.46 -3.76 4.88
N SER A 176 1.03 -3.85 6.14
CA SER A 176 0.39 -5.01 6.73
C SER A 176 -1.07 -5.23 6.26
N PHE A 177 -1.62 -4.44 5.34
CA PHE A 177 -3.02 -4.50 4.92
C PHE A 177 -4.03 -4.42 6.10
N PHE A 178 -3.69 -3.66 7.15
CA PHE A 178 -4.66 -3.19 8.14
C PHE A 178 -5.20 -1.81 7.74
N PRO A 179 -6.54 -1.59 7.77
CA PRO A 179 -7.13 -0.32 7.38
C PRO A 179 -6.85 0.76 8.42
N GLU A 180 -6.60 1.99 7.97
CA GLU A 180 -6.50 3.17 8.83
C GLU A 180 -7.84 3.87 8.89
N ILE A 181 -8.57 3.65 9.99
CA ILE A 181 -9.96 4.10 10.15
C ILE A 181 -9.99 5.37 11.00
N TYR A 182 -10.65 6.41 10.48
CA TYR A 182 -10.85 7.69 11.15
C TYR A 182 -12.33 8.05 11.20
N TRP A 183 -12.70 8.97 12.09
CA TRP A 183 -14.03 9.57 12.04
C TRP A 183 -14.21 10.38 10.75
N ARG A 184 -15.35 10.23 10.09
CA ARG A 184 -15.64 10.83 8.78
C ARG A 184 -15.56 12.36 8.77
N TRP A 185 -15.80 13.02 9.90
CA TRP A 185 -15.80 14.49 10.03
C TRP A 185 -14.43 15.07 10.43
N LEU A 186 -13.41 14.23 10.63
CA LEU A 186 -12.05 14.73 10.83
C LEU A 186 -11.46 15.14 9.47
N PRO A 187 -10.93 16.37 9.34
CA PRO A 187 -10.43 16.85 8.06
C PRO A 187 -9.29 15.96 7.56
N ASN A 188 -9.33 15.58 6.29
CA ASN A 188 -8.27 14.80 5.66
C ASN A 188 -7.06 15.70 5.31
N SER A 189 -5.95 15.10 4.88
CA SER A 189 -4.72 15.85 4.56
C SER A 189 -4.92 16.88 3.44
N GLU A 190 -5.70 16.56 2.41
CA GLU A 190 -6.00 17.48 1.31
C GLU A 190 -6.82 18.69 1.80
N GLU A 191 -7.80 18.48 2.67
CA GLU A 191 -8.62 19.54 3.26
C GLU A 191 -7.80 20.45 4.19
N ARG A 192 -6.90 19.87 4.99
CA ARG A 192 -5.97 20.64 5.84
C ARG A 192 -4.98 21.45 5.00
N LEU A 193 -4.46 20.86 3.92
CA LEU A 193 -3.58 21.57 2.99
C LEU A 193 -4.33 22.73 2.33
N ALA A 194 -5.54 22.50 1.81
CA ALA A 194 -6.33 23.53 1.12
C ALA A 194 -6.69 24.71 2.04
N GLN A 195 -6.86 24.48 3.34
CA GLN A 195 -7.08 25.56 4.32
C GLN A 195 -5.85 26.44 4.53
N ASN A 196 -4.64 25.89 4.32
CA ASN A 196 -3.36 26.54 4.55
C ASN A 196 -2.67 26.98 3.26
N GLU A 197 -3.25 26.68 2.09
CA GLU A 197 -2.66 26.97 0.79
C GLU A 197 -2.82 28.47 0.45
N PRO A 198 -1.74 29.20 0.15
CA PRO A 198 -1.87 30.57 -0.33
C PRO A 198 -2.59 30.60 -1.68
N PRO A 199 -3.39 31.65 -1.97
CA PRO A 199 -4.17 31.72 -3.19
C PRO A 199 -3.27 31.63 -4.44
N PRO A 200 -3.78 31.05 -5.54
CA PRO A 200 -2.98 30.67 -6.73
C PRO A 200 -2.21 31.80 -7.42
N ASN A 201 -2.42 33.06 -7.04
CA ASN A 201 -1.78 34.26 -7.60
C ASN A 201 -0.81 34.97 -6.64
N ALA A 202 -0.38 34.34 -5.54
CA ALA A 202 0.61 34.94 -4.64
C ALA A 202 2.07 34.90 -5.17
N GLY A 203 2.29 34.42 -6.39
CA GLY A 203 3.56 34.53 -7.10
C GLY A 203 3.49 35.66 -8.12
N SER A 204 4.00 36.83 -7.75
CA SER A 204 4.24 37.95 -8.66
C SER A 204 5.05 37.50 -9.88
N GLU A 205 4.62 37.92 -11.06
CA GLU A 205 5.50 38.00 -12.23
C GLU A 205 6.79 38.76 -11.89
N SER A 206 7.89 38.33 -12.49
CA SER A 206 9.19 39.02 -12.62
C SER A 206 10.16 39.01 -11.41
N SER A 207 11.09 38.07 -11.46
CA SER A 207 12.52 38.39 -11.65
C SER A 207 13.20 37.14 -12.19
N GLU A 208 14.16 37.28 -13.11
CA GLU A 208 15.00 36.19 -13.61
C GLU A 208 15.84 35.66 -12.44
N THR A 209 15.25 34.78 -11.62
CA THR A 209 16.02 34.08 -10.61
C THR A 209 16.99 33.17 -11.36
N PRO A 210 18.30 33.21 -11.03
CA PRO A 210 19.29 32.41 -11.73
C PRO A 210 18.88 30.92 -11.73
N PRO A 211 19.28 30.17 -12.77
CA PRO A 211 19.03 28.75 -12.83
C PRO A 211 19.52 28.06 -11.56
N VAL A 212 18.71 27.16 -11.01
CA VAL A 212 19.14 26.33 -9.88
C VAL A 212 20.31 25.49 -10.34
N GLN A 213 21.38 25.47 -9.54
CA GLN A 213 22.60 24.72 -9.83
C GLN A 213 22.79 23.63 -8.77
N LEU A 214 23.35 22.51 -9.20
CA LEU A 214 23.73 21.42 -8.31
C LEU A 214 24.91 21.84 -7.43
N ARG A 215 24.81 21.58 -6.13
CA ARG A 215 25.88 21.82 -5.15
C ARG A 215 26.45 20.51 -4.63
N PRO A 216 27.72 20.50 -4.17
CA PRO A 216 28.26 19.34 -3.45
C PRO A 216 27.37 18.97 -2.26
N GLY A 217 27.00 17.70 -2.16
CA GLY A 217 26.14 17.18 -1.08
C GLY A 217 24.63 17.28 -1.32
N ASP A 218 24.19 17.89 -2.44
CA ASP A 218 22.78 17.87 -2.85
C ASP A 218 22.29 16.42 -3.12
N TRP A 219 20.97 16.25 -3.10
CA TRP A 219 20.28 14.99 -3.33
C TRP A 219 19.38 15.10 -4.57
N PRO A 220 19.91 15.03 -5.80
CA PRO A 220 19.21 15.45 -7.01
C PRO A 220 18.23 14.42 -7.60
N ARG A 221 18.22 13.18 -7.10
CA ARG A 221 17.45 12.08 -7.68
C ARG A 221 17.04 11.06 -6.64
N PHE A 222 16.13 10.16 -7.01
CA PHE A 222 15.75 9.02 -6.18
C PHE A 222 16.97 8.26 -5.70
N ARG A 223 17.02 7.99 -4.39
CA ARG A 223 18.12 7.29 -3.71
C ARG A 223 19.49 7.98 -3.81
N GLY A 224 19.52 9.31 -3.93
CA GLY A 224 20.75 10.10 -3.83
C GLY A 224 21.50 10.17 -5.16
N THR A 225 22.65 10.84 -5.16
CA THR A 225 23.39 11.21 -6.38
C THR A 225 23.70 10.04 -7.31
N HIS A 226 23.90 8.84 -6.76
CA HIS A 226 24.23 7.61 -7.50
C HIS A 226 23.09 6.59 -7.54
N SER A 227 21.90 6.94 -7.02
CA SER A 227 20.73 6.05 -6.95
C SER A 227 20.95 4.74 -6.18
N ASP A 228 21.91 4.74 -5.26
CA ASP A 228 22.31 3.60 -4.43
C ASP A 228 21.80 3.69 -2.97
N GLY A 229 21.18 4.81 -2.60
CA GLY A 229 20.64 5.06 -1.26
C GLY A 229 21.71 5.48 -0.25
N GLN A 230 22.90 5.84 -0.71
CA GLN A 230 23.97 6.35 0.15
C GLN A 230 23.90 7.87 0.27
N ALA A 231 23.90 8.33 1.52
CA ALA A 231 24.00 9.74 1.85
C ALA A 231 25.47 10.20 1.90
N GLY A 232 25.65 11.52 1.73
CA GLY A 232 26.92 12.17 2.00
C GLY A 232 27.34 12.04 3.47
N HIS A 233 28.57 12.46 3.76
CA HIS A 233 29.08 12.47 5.13
C HIS A 233 28.22 13.37 6.03
N LEU A 234 27.77 12.84 7.16
CA LEU A 234 27.09 13.60 8.19
C LEU A 234 28.15 14.16 9.14
N ASP A 235 28.30 15.49 9.15
CA ASP A 235 29.25 16.19 10.03
C ASP A 235 28.71 16.28 11.47
N VAL A 236 28.41 15.12 12.04
CA VAL A 236 27.95 14.91 13.42
C VAL A 236 28.59 13.61 13.92
N SER A 237 29.46 13.72 14.91
CA SER A 237 29.96 12.55 15.65
C SER A 237 28.82 11.70 16.25
N LEU A 238 28.84 10.41 15.92
CA LEU A 238 27.87 9.42 16.41
C LEU A 238 28.23 8.87 17.81
N ASP A 239 29.36 9.28 18.38
CA ASP A 239 29.88 8.79 19.68
C ASP A 239 29.44 9.64 20.87
N VAL A 240 28.90 10.82 20.61
CA VAL A 240 28.39 11.76 21.61
C VAL A 240 26.87 11.92 21.46
N PRO A 241 26.14 12.41 22.49
CA PRO A 241 24.73 12.69 22.37
C PRO A 241 24.42 13.65 21.21
N ILE A 242 23.45 13.28 20.37
CA ILE A 242 23.03 14.08 19.20
C ILE A 242 21.77 14.85 19.56
N GLN A 243 21.79 16.16 19.33
CA GLN A 243 20.60 17.00 19.40
C GLN A 243 19.85 16.97 18.07
N VAL A 244 18.53 16.83 18.15
CA VAL A 244 17.62 16.88 17.02
C VAL A 244 16.77 18.14 17.15
N LYS A 245 16.90 19.05 16.20
CA LYS A 245 16.11 20.28 16.16
C LYS A 245 15.13 20.22 14.99
N THR A 246 13.84 20.28 15.27
CA THR A 246 12.82 20.49 14.23
C THR A 246 12.97 21.91 13.70
N LEU A 247 13.31 22.07 12.42
CA LEU A 247 13.39 23.39 11.78
C LEU A 247 12.00 23.84 11.34
N TRP A 248 11.26 22.97 10.67
CA TRP A 248 9.89 23.21 10.24
C TRP A 248 9.17 21.88 9.98
N LYS A 249 7.84 21.91 10.06
CA LYS A 249 6.92 20.84 9.69
C LYS A 249 5.68 21.50 9.10
N ILE A 250 5.29 21.08 7.90
CA ILE A 250 4.18 21.64 7.13
C ILE A 250 3.20 20.54 6.69
N GLU A 251 1.97 20.92 6.41
CA GLU A 251 1.02 20.05 5.71
C GLU A 251 1.47 19.88 4.24
N ALA A 252 1.22 18.70 3.68
CA ALA A 252 1.59 18.33 2.32
C ALA A 252 0.49 17.51 1.66
N GLY A 253 0.42 17.59 0.33
CA GLY A 253 -0.52 16.79 -0.43
C GLY A 253 -0.10 15.31 -0.48
N PRO A 254 -1.06 14.38 -0.57
CA PRO A 254 -0.80 12.95 -0.69
C PRO A 254 0.25 12.58 -1.74
N SER A 255 1.25 11.78 -1.37
CA SER A 255 2.17 11.14 -2.30
C SER A 255 3.05 10.10 -1.62
N TRP A 256 3.47 9.12 -2.39
CA TRP A 256 4.34 8.02 -1.96
C TRP A 256 5.77 8.15 -2.50
N GLY A 257 6.01 9.17 -3.33
CA GLY A 257 7.35 9.52 -3.81
C GLY A 257 8.20 10.18 -2.74
N SER A 258 9.53 10.07 -2.84
CA SER A 258 10.46 10.78 -1.96
C SER A 258 10.58 12.26 -2.35
N ILE A 259 11.54 12.95 -1.74
CA ILE A 259 11.91 14.34 -2.02
C ILE A 259 13.30 14.34 -2.66
N ILE A 260 13.57 15.31 -3.52
CA ILE A 260 14.93 15.69 -3.90
C ILE A 260 15.26 17.08 -3.36
N ALA A 261 16.53 17.33 -3.07
CA ALA A 261 17.01 18.60 -2.53
C ALA A 261 18.18 19.10 -3.37
N VAL A 262 18.02 20.26 -4.01
CA VAL A 262 19.02 20.84 -4.91
C VAL A 262 19.08 22.35 -4.73
N GLY A 263 20.29 22.88 -4.53
CA GLY A 263 20.53 24.31 -4.57
C GLY A 263 19.76 25.13 -3.52
N GLY A 264 19.39 24.53 -2.38
CA GLY A 264 18.58 25.16 -1.32
C GLY A 264 17.06 25.04 -1.52
N TRP A 265 16.62 24.23 -2.48
CA TRP A 265 15.21 23.96 -2.77
C TRP A 265 14.93 22.48 -2.63
N ILE A 266 13.70 22.15 -2.21
CA ILE A 266 13.21 20.77 -2.24
C ILE A 266 12.11 20.63 -3.27
N TYR A 267 12.07 19.47 -3.94
CA TYR A 267 11.09 19.15 -4.96
C TYR A 267 10.46 17.79 -4.70
N THR A 268 9.14 17.70 -4.91
CA THR A 268 8.39 16.45 -4.78
C THR A 268 7.11 16.51 -5.62
N LEU A 269 6.43 15.38 -5.77
CA LEU A 269 5.08 15.33 -6.34
C LEU A 269 4.03 15.22 -5.24
N GLU A 270 2.85 15.76 -5.48
CA GLU A 270 1.69 15.70 -4.58
C GLU A 270 0.39 15.56 -5.37
N GLN A 271 -0.62 14.93 -4.76
CA GLN A 271 -2.01 15.11 -5.15
C GLN A 271 -2.54 16.38 -4.50
N ARG A 272 -3.17 17.26 -5.28
CA ARG A 272 -3.90 18.43 -4.78
C ARG A 272 -5.29 18.44 -5.40
N ASN A 273 -6.26 17.88 -4.67
CA ASN A 273 -7.63 17.71 -5.15
C ASN A 273 -7.64 16.91 -6.45
N GLU A 274 -8.17 17.48 -7.53
CA GLU A 274 -8.30 16.82 -8.84
C GLU A 274 -7.04 16.91 -9.72
N ASP A 275 -5.97 17.52 -9.21
CA ASP A 275 -4.73 17.74 -9.95
C ASP A 275 -3.56 17.03 -9.28
N GLU A 276 -2.67 16.45 -10.09
CA GLU A 276 -1.33 16.11 -9.64
C GLU A 276 -0.43 17.33 -9.81
N ALA A 277 0.52 17.49 -8.90
CA ALA A 277 1.37 18.67 -8.84
C ALA A 277 2.83 18.32 -8.64
N ILE A 278 3.71 19.10 -9.28
CA ILE A 278 5.13 19.20 -8.93
C ILE A 278 5.28 20.44 -8.06
N VAL A 279 5.83 20.26 -6.86
CA VAL A 279 5.91 21.31 -5.85
C VAL A 279 7.38 21.62 -5.57
N CYS A 280 7.71 22.91 -5.48
CA CYS A 280 9.01 23.40 -5.03
C CYS A 280 8.84 24.17 -3.72
N LEU A 281 9.61 23.80 -2.70
CA LEU A 281 9.64 24.47 -1.41
C LEU A 281 11.04 24.99 -1.10
N ASN A 282 11.10 26.06 -0.30
CA ASN A 282 12.34 26.51 0.31
C ASN A 282 12.84 25.45 1.31
N ALA A 283 14.09 25.00 1.19
CA ALA A 283 14.62 23.95 2.06
C ALA A 283 14.83 24.43 3.52
N ASP A 284 15.07 25.73 3.74
CA ASP A 284 15.27 26.33 5.06
C ASP A 284 13.96 26.58 5.82
N THR A 285 12.88 26.94 5.11
CA THR A 285 11.61 27.38 5.74
C THR A 285 10.43 26.45 5.51
N GLY A 286 10.49 25.58 4.48
CA GLY A 286 9.36 24.77 4.02
C GLY A 286 8.32 25.56 3.21
N GLU A 287 8.49 26.87 3.01
CA GLU A 287 7.52 27.68 2.30
C GLU A 287 7.45 27.31 0.81
N THR A 288 6.22 27.27 0.28
CA THR A 288 6.02 26.96 -1.13
C THR A 288 6.49 28.11 -2.02
N ARG A 289 7.42 27.79 -2.93
CA ARG A 289 7.93 28.74 -3.92
C ARG A 289 7.07 28.77 -5.17
N TRP A 290 6.80 27.59 -5.74
CA TRP A 290 5.98 27.44 -6.93
C TRP A 290 5.35 26.05 -6.98
N ILE A 291 4.25 25.95 -7.71
CA ILE A 291 3.52 24.70 -7.92
C ILE A 291 3.16 24.63 -9.41
N TYR A 292 3.59 23.57 -10.09
CA TYR A 292 3.09 23.22 -11.41
C TYR A 292 1.99 22.17 -11.26
N ARG A 293 0.79 22.42 -11.78
CA ARG A 293 -0.37 21.51 -11.70
C ARG A 293 -0.80 21.03 -13.07
N TYR A 294 -1.26 19.79 -13.16
CA TYR A 294 -1.97 19.27 -14.32
C TYR A 294 -3.13 18.38 -13.89
N LYS A 295 -4.17 18.32 -14.72
CA LYS A 295 -5.40 17.61 -14.40
C LYS A 295 -5.15 16.11 -14.37
N ASN A 296 -5.07 15.54 -13.17
CA ASN A 296 -4.99 14.10 -12.95
C ASN A 296 -5.31 13.79 -11.48
N ARG A 297 -6.11 12.75 -11.22
CA ARG A 297 -6.31 12.22 -9.87
C ARG A 297 -6.14 10.72 -9.88
N PHE A 298 -5.02 10.27 -9.32
CA PHE A 298 -4.79 8.85 -9.17
C PHE A 298 -5.35 8.34 -7.84
N GLU A 299 -6.20 7.32 -7.94
CA GLU A 299 -6.73 6.58 -6.80
C GLU A 299 -6.78 5.10 -7.19
N ASP A 300 -6.12 4.22 -6.42
CA ASP A 300 -6.13 2.80 -6.76
C ASP A 300 -7.55 2.22 -6.65
N PRO A 301 -7.97 1.31 -7.56
CA PRO A 301 -9.35 0.81 -7.58
C PRO A 301 -9.81 0.14 -6.28
N THR A 302 -8.85 -0.38 -5.51
CA THR A 302 -9.09 -1.06 -4.23
C THR A 302 -9.07 -0.13 -3.02
N LYS A 303 -8.63 1.13 -3.19
CA LYS A 303 -8.39 2.14 -2.16
C LYS A 303 -7.50 1.65 -1.02
N VAL A 304 -6.54 0.79 -1.35
CA VAL A 304 -5.64 0.16 -0.39
C VAL A 304 -4.41 1.02 -0.16
N SER A 305 -3.84 1.53 -1.25
CA SER A 305 -2.55 2.22 -1.25
C SER A 305 -2.65 3.73 -1.10
N GLY A 306 -3.84 4.33 -1.21
CA GLY A 306 -4.04 5.78 -1.06
C GLY A 306 -3.80 6.56 -2.35
N VAL A 307 -4.17 7.85 -2.35
CA VAL A 307 -4.19 8.67 -3.57
C VAL A 307 -2.81 9.23 -3.94
N GLY A 308 -2.68 9.69 -5.17
CA GLY A 308 -1.60 10.57 -5.60
C GLY A 308 -0.41 9.91 -6.30
N PRO A 309 0.60 10.72 -6.65
CA PRO A 309 1.79 10.26 -7.35
C PRO A 309 2.70 9.43 -6.44
N ARG A 310 3.50 8.55 -7.05
CA ARG A 310 4.39 7.60 -6.35
C ARG A 310 5.86 7.68 -6.77
N GLY A 311 6.14 8.24 -7.94
CA GLY A 311 7.51 8.49 -8.40
C GLY A 311 8.18 9.62 -7.61
N THR A 312 9.51 9.59 -7.55
CA THR A 312 10.33 10.71 -7.07
C THR A 312 10.83 11.51 -8.27
N PRO A 313 10.80 12.86 -8.25
CA PRO A 313 11.32 13.64 -9.36
C PRO A 313 12.86 13.54 -9.42
N ILE A 314 13.44 14.01 -10.52
CA ILE A 314 14.88 14.09 -10.70
C ILE A 314 15.26 15.45 -11.30
N PHE A 315 16.35 16.02 -10.81
CA PHE A 315 16.94 17.25 -11.31
C PHE A 315 18.07 16.96 -12.29
N SER A 316 18.07 17.66 -13.43
CA SER A 316 19.22 17.78 -14.34
C SER A 316 19.23 19.17 -14.97
N ASP A 317 20.38 19.85 -14.92
CA ASP A 317 20.64 21.08 -15.67
C ASP A 317 19.56 22.17 -15.57
N GLY A 318 19.04 22.40 -14.36
CA GLY A 318 18.01 23.42 -14.11
C GLY A 318 16.59 22.99 -14.46
N VAL A 319 16.38 21.70 -14.77
CA VAL A 319 15.09 21.11 -15.12
C VAL A 319 14.73 20.01 -14.12
N ILE A 320 13.46 19.95 -13.75
CA ILE A 320 12.86 18.88 -12.96
C ILE A 320 12.07 17.98 -13.90
N PHE A 321 12.38 16.69 -13.88
CA PHE A 321 11.63 15.65 -14.59
C PHE A 321 10.86 14.81 -13.58
N ALA A 322 9.61 14.52 -13.88
CA ALA A 322 8.74 13.78 -12.99
C ALA A 322 7.77 12.89 -13.77
N VAL A 323 7.40 11.76 -13.17
CA VAL A 323 6.40 10.81 -13.68
C VAL A 323 5.26 10.75 -12.67
N GLY A 324 4.06 11.17 -13.11
CA GLY A 324 2.83 11.02 -12.34
C GLY A 324 2.35 9.57 -12.29
N ALA A 325 1.39 9.26 -11.41
CA ALA A 325 0.94 7.87 -11.24
C ALA A 325 0.27 7.28 -12.49
N ASP A 326 -0.31 8.12 -13.35
CA ASP A 326 -0.95 7.72 -14.63
C ASP A 326 -0.10 8.05 -15.87
N GLY A 327 1.22 8.07 -15.76
CA GLY A 327 2.10 8.12 -16.94
C GLY A 327 2.29 9.51 -17.56
N HIS A 328 1.87 10.57 -16.87
CA HIS A 328 2.23 11.93 -17.26
C HIS A 328 3.70 12.19 -16.95
N VAL A 329 4.52 12.24 -17.99
CA VAL A 329 5.95 12.58 -17.91
C VAL A 329 6.09 14.07 -18.17
N SER A 330 6.55 14.82 -17.18
CA SER A 330 6.63 16.28 -17.24
C SER A 330 8.06 16.75 -17.03
N ALA A 331 8.48 17.73 -17.83
CA ALA A 331 9.70 18.49 -17.63
C ALA A 331 9.36 19.96 -17.34
N VAL A 332 9.79 20.48 -16.20
CA VAL A 332 9.54 21.85 -15.77
C VAL A 332 10.82 22.54 -15.32
N THR A 333 10.91 23.86 -15.49
CA THR A 333 12.07 24.63 -15.01
C THR A 333 12.16 24.58 -13.49
N ALA A 334 13.34 24.27 -12.92
CA ALA A 334 13.53 24.13 -11.48
C ALA A 334 13.34 25.45 -10.69
N ASN A 335 13.59 26.59 -11.31
CA ASN A 335 13.47 27.91 -10.67
C ASN A 335 12.03 28.43 -10.60
N ALA A 336 11.16 28.10 -11.56
CA ALA A 336 9.84 28.73 -11.70
C ALA A 336 8.69 27.76 -11.96
N GLY A 337 8.94 26.45 -12.11
CA GLY A 337 7.90 25.47 -12.43
C GLY A 337 7.25 25.67 -13.80
N LYS A 338 7.88 26.41 -14.72
CA LYS A 338 7.37 26.60 -16.07
C LYS A 338 7.49 25.30 -16.85
N LEU A 339 6.40 24.90 -17.49
CA LEU A 339 6.36 23.74 -18.36
C LEU A 339 7.32 23.90 -19.54
N ILE A 340 8.17 22.91 -19.76
CA ILE A 340 9.01 22.78 -20.96
C ILE A 340 8.32 21.84 -21.94
N TRP A 341 8.00 20.62 -21.50
CA TRP A 341 7.22 19.65 -22.26
C TRP A 341 6.52 18.66 -21.32
N GLN A 342 5.42 18.06 -21.81
CA GLN A 342 4.71 16.98 -21.14
C GLN A 342 4.31 15.92 -22.17
N LYS A 343 4.41 14.64 -21.79
CA LYS A 343 4.00 13.49 -22.60
C LYS A 343 3.13 12.55 -21.78
N GLN A 344 2.16 11.93 -22.45
CA GLN A 344 1.38 10.84 -21.87
C GLN A 344 1.99 9.50 -22.34
N LEU A 345 2.58 8.76 -21.41
CA LEU A 345 3.33 7.53 -21.67
C LEU A 345 2.46 6.44 -22.31
N PHE A 346 1.18 6.37 -21.96
CA PHE A 346 0.27 5.35 -22.49
C PHE A 346 -0.18 5.61 -23.94
N ASP A 347 -0.06 6.84 -24.44
CA ASP A 347 -0.29 7.14 -25.86
C ASP A 347 0.77 6.50 -26.75
N ILE A 348 1.99 6.35 -26.21
CA ILE A 348 3.15 5.77 -26.90
C ILE A 348 3.18 4.25 -26.70
N THR A 349 3.08 3.82 -25.44
CA THR A 349 3.27 2.41 -25.09
C THR A 349 2.03 1.57 -25.36
N LYS A 350 0.84 2.17 -25.51
CA LYS A 350 -0.45 1.46 -25.51
C LYS A 350 -0.65 0.58 -24.27
N GLY A 351 0.07 0.90 -23.19
CA GLY A 351 -0.11 0.32 -21.87
C GLY A 351 -1.32 0.90 -21.16
N LYS A 352 -1.48 0.53 -19.89
CA LYS A 352 -2.48 1.11 -18.99
C LYS A 352 -1.83 1.33 -17.63
N SER A 353 -2.32 2.32 -16.88
CA SER A 353 -1.89 2.55 -15.50
C SER A 353 -2.03 1.26 -14.68
N PRO A 354 -0.98 0.85 -13.94
CA PRO A 354 -1.04 -0.37 -13.14
C PRO A 354 -1.95 -0.15 -11.93
N GLN A 355 -2.39 -1.23 -11.29
CA GLN A 355 -3.39 -1.16 -10.20
C GLN A 355 -3.00 -0.16 -9.09
N TRP A 356 -1.71 -0.12 -8.72
CA TRP A 356 -1.20 0.80 -7.71
C TRP A 356 -0.40 1.96 -8.30
N GLY A 357 -0.60 2.32 -9.58
CA GLY A 357 0.03 3.49 -10.20
C GLY A 357 1.52 3.34 -10.48
N LEU A 358 2.03 4.12 -11.44
CA LEU A 358 3.46 4.13 -11.74
C LEU A 358 4.24 4.70 -10.55
N SER A 359 5.08 3.84 -9.96
CA SER A 359 5.90 4.14 -8.77
C SER A 359 7.37 4.32 -9.09
N THR A 360 7.70 4.42 -10.38
CA THR A 360 9.07 4.49 -10.87
C THR A 360 9.52 5.95 -10.99
N SER A 361 10.79 6.19 -10.68
CA SER A 361 11.42 7.50 -10.84
C SER A 361 12.18 7.55 -12.17
N PRO A 362 12.24 8.69 -12.87
CA PRO A 362 13.01 8.79 -14.11
C PRO A 362 14.51 8.60 -13.86
N SER A 363 15.21 8.06 -14.87
CA SER A 363 16.67 7.95 -14.89
C SER A 363 17.23 8.84 -16.00
N LEU A 364 18.09 9.79 -15.65
CA LEU A 364 18.70 10.73 -16.61
C LEU A 364 20.21 10.57 -16.73
N SER A 365 20.70 10.79 -17.95
CA SER A 365 22.10 11.03 -18.25
C SER A 365 22.27 11.77 -19.57
N GLY A 366 22.93 12.93 -19.53
CA GLY A 366 23.07 13.79 -20.70
C GLY A 366 21.70 14.16 -21.27
N ASP A 367 21.49 13.87 -22.54
CA ASP A 367 20.24 14.17 -23.24
C ASP A 367 19.16 13.08 -23.08
N ASP A 368 19.45 11.95 -22.42
CA ASP A 368 18.50 10.85 -22.25
C ASP A 368 17.67 10.98 -20.97
N CYS A 369 16.35 10.84 -21.10
CA CYS A 369 15.38 10.75 -20.03
C CYS A 369 14.60 9.44 -20.14
N ILE A 370 15.04 8.45 -19.36
CA ILE A 370 14.52 7.10 -19.38
C ILE A 370 13.43 6.97 -18.31
N VAL A 371 12.25 6.54 -18.73
CA VAL A 371 11.10 6.30 -17.85
C VAL A 371 10.59 4.88 -18.01
N MET A 372 10.06 4.34 -16.91
CA MET A 372 9.39 3.04 -16.93
C MET A 372 7.89 3.25 -17.12
N SER A 373 7.31 2.44 -18.01
CA SER A 373 5.88 2.29 -18.20
C SER A 373 5.36 1.07 -17.45
N SER A 374 4.09 0.76 -17.65
CA SER A 374 3.47 -0.53 -17.39
C SER A 374 2.96 -1.10 -18.70
N GLY A 375 3.56 -2.20 -19.10
CA GLY A 375 3.15 -3.04 -20.20
C GLY A 375 1.80 -3.71 -19.92
N SER A 376 1.13 -4.09 -20.99
CA SER A 376 -0.19 -4.68 -21.00
C SER A 376 -0.16 -5.98 -21.81
N ASN A 377 -1.29 -6.70 -21.86
CA ASN A 377 -1.43 -7.81 -22.80
C ASN A 377 -1.32 -7.36 -24.27
N GLU A 378 -1.49 -6.07 -24.54
CA GLU A 378 -1.46 -5.47 -25.88
C GLU A 378 -0.08 -4.88 -26.23
N SER A 379 0.80 -4.67 -25.24
CA SER A 379 2.13 -4.11 -25.46
C SER A 379 3.11 -4.50 -24.36
N ALA A 380 4.27 -5.02 -24.76
CA ALA A 380 5.37 -5.34 -23.86
C ALA A 380 6.29 -4.14 -23.59
N ILE A 381 6.02 -2.96 -24.17
CA ILE A 381 6.85 -1.76 -24.05
C ILE A 381 6.80 -1.24 -22.62
N GLN A 382 7.96 -1.21 -21.98
CA GLN A 382 8.11 -0.88 -20.56
C GLN A 382 9.17 0.19 -20.31
N LEU A 383 10.05 0.43 -21.26
CA LEU A 383 11.05 1.49 -21.18
C LEU A 383 10.85 2.44 -22.35
N VAL A 384 10.83 3.73 -22.05
CA VAL A 384 10.74 4.79 -23.03
C VAL A 384 11.85 5.77 -22.74
N ASN A 385 12.67 6.08 -23.75
CA ASN A 385 13.67 7.13 -23.68
C ASN A 385 13.18 8.36 -24.43
N PHE A 386 13.10 9.48 -23.73
CA PHE A 386 12.82 10.79 -24.30
C PHE A 386 14.09 11.63 -24.33
N HIS A 387 14.20 12.51 -25.31
CA HIS A 387 15.20 13.57 -25.27
C HIS A 387 14.83 14.57 -24.16
N SER A 388 15.77 14.85 -23.26
CA SER A 388 15.57 15.68 -22.05
C SER A 388 15.10 17.10 -22.37
N ARG A 389 15.61 17.70 -23.45
CA ARG A 389 15.29 19.06 -23.89
C ARG A 389 13.84 19.27 -24.38
N ASP A 390 13.30 18.35 -25.17
CA ASP A 390 12.03 18.58 -25.89
C ASP A 390 10.99 17.45 -25.76
N GLY A 391 11.35 16.35 -25.10
CA GLY A 391 10.48 15.20 -24.91
C GLY A 391 10.26 14.38 -26.19
N SER A 392 11.09 14.55 -27.22
CA SER A 392 11.03 13.73 -28.44
C SER A 392 11.38 12.28 -28.12
N LEU A 393 10.64 11.33 -28.71
CA LEU A 393 10.87 9.91 -28.50
C LEU A 393 12.17 9.49 -29.21
N GLN A 394 13.12 8.92 -28.44
CA GLN A 394 14.39 8.41 -28.98
C GLN A 394 14.31 6.92 -29.29
N TRP A 395 13.87 6.12 -28.31
CA TRP A 395 13.64 4.69 -28.48
C TRP A 395 12.68 4.15 -27.42
N THR A 396 12.14 2.97 -27.70
CA THR A 396 11.33 2.18 -26.77
C THR A 396 11.91 0.78 -26.64
N ALA A 397 11.77 0.16 -25.47
CA ALA A 397 12.17 -1.22 -25.27
C ALA A 397 11.12 -2.02 -24.49
N ASP A 398 10.99 -3.29 -24.88
CA ASP A 398 10.10 -4.23 -24.20
C ASP A 398 10.71 -4.69 -22.87
N GLY A 399 9.89 -4.96 -21.86
CA GLY A 399 10.38 -5.36 -20.53
C GLY A 399 9.66 -6.56 -19.91
N GLY A 400 8.50 -6.96 -20.46
CA GLY A 400 7.63 -7.95 -19.83
C GLY A 400 6.43 -7.27 -19.16
N GLY A 401 6.14 -7.62 -17.91
CA GLY A 401 4.97 -7.19 -17.14
C GLY A 401 5.22 -6.05 -16.18
N GLU A 402 4.23 -5.75 -15.35
CA GLU A 402 4.22 -4.62 -14.41
C GLU A 402 5.46 -4.61 -13.49
N THR A 403 5.82 -3.42 -13.02
CA THR A 403 6.94 -3.22 -12.09
C THR A 403 6.74 -1.96 -11.25
N TYR A 404 7.27 -2.00 -10.04
CA TYR A 404 7.33 -0.87 -9.12
C TYR A 404 8.78 -0.47 -8.81
N SER A 405 9.76 -1.04 -9.53
CA SER A 405 11.19 -0.75 -9.42
C SER A 405 11.61 0.34 -10.39
N SER A 406 12.39 1.32 -9.93
CA SER A 406 12.97 2.35 -10.81
C SER A 406 14.10 1.76 -11.69
N PRO A 407 14.36 2.31 -12.89
CA PRO A 407 15.49 1.90 -13.71
C PRO A 407 16.77 2.57 -13.19
N ILE A 408 17.90 1.88 -13.28
CA ILE A 408 19.22 2.45 -12.97
C ILE A 408 20.08 2.47 -14.21
N ARG A 409 20.75 3.59 -14.44
CA ARG A 409 21.81 3.71 -15.45
C ARG A 409 23.16 3.55 -14.76
N THR A 410 24.01 2.68 -15.27
CA THR A 410 25.30 2.35 -14.65
C THR A 410 26.33 1.92 -15.68
N SER A 411 27.61 1.96 -15.31
CA SER A 411 28.69 1.37 -16.09
C SER A 411 29.03 -0.01 -15.53
N LEU A 412 28.77 -1.06 -16.31
CA LEU A 412 28.98 -2.45 -15.88
C LEU A 412 29.79 -3.20 -16.95
N SER A 413 30.88 -3.81 -16.52
CA SER A 413 31.92 -4.41 -17.36
C SER A 413 32.34 -3.51 -18.53
N GLY A 414 32.52 -2.22 -18.24
CA GLY A 414 32.99 -1.20 -19.20
C GLY A 414 31.94 -0.73 -20.22
N VAL A 415 30.68 -1.12 -20.06
CA VAL A 415 29.57 -0.73 -20.95
C VAL A 415 28.55 0.06 -20.15
N GLU A 416 28.02 1.13 -20.76
CA GLU A 416 26.89 1.89 -20.20
C GLU A 416 25.58 1.09 -20.37
N GLN A 417 24.98 0.72 -19.25
CA GLN A 417 23.82 -0.16 -19.19
C GLN A 417 22.65 0.50 -18.43
N ILE A 418 21.44 0.11 -18.80
CA ILE A 418 20.21 0.38 -18.06
C ILE A 418 19.74 -0.93 -17.44
N LEU A 419 19.74 -1.00 -16.12
CA LEU A 419 19.21 -2.11 -15.34
C LEU A 419 17.76 -1.82 -14.97
N SER A 420 16.89 -2.80 -15.18
CA SER A 420 15.47 -2.67 -14.88
C SER A 420 14.86 -4.02 -14.55
N VAL A 421 13.90 -4.03 -13.65
CA VAL A 421 13.29 -5.25 -13.13
C VAL A 421 11.81 -5.27 -13.45
N TYR A 422 11.27 -6.45 -13.80
CA TYR A 422 9.89 -6.61 -14.26
C TYR A 422 9.27 -7.90 -13.73
N ASN A 423 7.94 -7.92 -13.66
CA ASN A 423 7.20 -9.18 -13.63
C ASN A 423 7.31 -9.86 -15.00
N ARG A 424 7.50 -11.18 -15.05
CA ARG A 424 7.58 -11.92 -16.32
C ARG A 424 6.18 -12.10 -16.91
N MET A 425 6.00 -11.73 -18.18
CA MET A 425 4.78 -12.00 -18.97
C MET A 425 5.04 -13.14 -19.97
N GLY A 426 4.10 -14.06 -20.09
CA GLY A 426 4.11 -15.15 -21.08
C GLY A 426 4.86 -16.41 -20.65
N GLY A 427 4.17 -17.57 -20.69
CA GLY A 427 4.64 -18.91 -20.30
C GLY A 427 3.84 -19.52 -19.14
N GLU A 428 3.97 -20.83 -18.87
CA GLU A 428 3.33 -21.52 -17.73
C GLU A 428 3.90 -21.11 -16.35
N GLN A 429 4.98 -20.31 -16.31
CA GLN A 429 5.68 -19.94 -15.08
C GLN A 429 5.64 -18.44 -14.82
N LEU A 430 5.06 -18.05 -13.67
CA LEU A 430 5.21 -16.73 -13.05
C LEU A 430 6.66 -16.52 -12.59
N GLY A 431 7.17 -15.30 -12.68
CA GLY A 431 8.55 -14.98 -12.31
C GLY A 431 8.84 -13.49 -12.27
N HIS A 432 9.97 -13.09 -11.70
CA HIS A 432 10.54 -11.76 -11.87
C HIS A 432 11.79 -11.83 -12.74
N VAL A 433 12.11 -10.75 -13.46
CA VAL A 433 13.26 -10.69 -14.36
C VAL A 433 13.98 -9.36 -14.24
N LEU A 434 15.29 -9.42 -13.99
CA LEU A 434 16.22 -8.31 -14.15
C LEU A 434 16.73 -8.35 -15.59
N ILE A 435 16.59 -7.25 -16.32
CA ILE A 435 17.10 -7.09 -17.68
C ILE A 435 18.08 -5.92 -17.70
N SER A 436 19.19 -6.13 -18.39
CA SER A 436 20.13 -5.07 -18.76
C SER A 436 20.03 -4.73 -20.23
N ARG A 437 20.10 -3.44 -20.53
CA ARG A 437 20.05 -2.88 -21.88
C ARG A 437 21.21 -1.94 -22.14
N ASP A 438 21.70 -1.91 -23.36
CA ASP A 438 22.61 -0.88 -23.83
C ASP A 438 21.95 0.50 -23.69
N ALA A 439 22.61 1.43 -23.02
CA ALA A 439 22.00 2.71 -22.67
C ALA A 439 21.64 3.57 -23.90
N LYS A 440 22.38 3.41 -25.00
CA LYS A 440 22.19 4.22 -26.22
C LYS A 440 21.07 3.68 -27.09
N SER A 441 21.02 2.38 -27.30
CA SER A 441 20.11 1.73 -28.25
C SER A 441 18.88 1.09 -27.62
N GLY A 442 18.88 0.86 -26.30
CA GLY A 442 17.84 0.07 -25.62
C GLY A 442 17.90 -1.44 -25.93
N LYS A 443 18.88 -1.89 -26.72
CA LYS A 443 19.06 -3.30 -27.05
C LYS A 443 19.40 -4.08 -25.78
N GLU A 444 18.76 -5.23 -25.62
CA GLU A 444 19.08 -6.12 -24.51
C GLU A 444 20.51 -6.66 -24.58
N LEU A 445 21.18 -6.65 -23.44
CA LEU A 445 22.51 -7.22 -23.26
C LEU A 445 22.43 -8.57 -22.55
N TRP A 446 21.73 -8.61 -21.41
CA TRP A 446 21.57 -9.83 -20.62
C TRP A 446 20.32 -9.76 -19.76
N ARG A 447 19.89 -10.91 -19.24
CA ARG A 447 18.79 -11.02 -18.30
C ARG A 447 19.04 -12.10 -17.25
N TYR A 448 18.40 -11.95 -16.10
CA TYR A 448 18.39 -12.93 -15.01
C TYR A 448 16.99 -13.05 -14.43
N GLY A 449 16.50 -14.28 -14.23
CA GLY A 449 15.12 -14.53 -13.78
C GLY A 449 15.02 -15.33 -12.47
N THR A 450 13.95 -15.08 -11.73
CA THR A 450 13.49 -15.89 -10.60
C THR A 450 12.13 -16.52 -10.94
N ASN A 451 11.74 -17.55 -10.21
CA ASN A 451 10.40 -18.17 -10.30
C ASN A 451 9.45 -17.64 -9.22
N ALA A 452 9.77 -16.47 -8.64
CA ALA A 452 8.91 -15.84 -7.65
C ALA A 452 7.64 -15.28 -8.29
N ALA A 453 6.52 -15.47 -7.61
CA ALA A 453 5.27 -14.80 -7.95
C ALA A 453 5.17 -13.46 -7.20
N GLY A 454 4.17 -12.66 -7.57
CA GLY A 454 3.88 -11.37 -6.94
C GLY A 454 4.41 -10.21 -7.77
N ASN A 455 4.66 -9.09 -7.09
CA ASN A 455 5.15 -7.87 -7.71
C ASN A 455 6.55 -7.56 -7.23
N VAL A 456 7.42 -7.19 -8.17
CA VAL A 456 8.77 -6.72 -7.86
C VAL A 456 8.78 -5.21 -7.61
N MET A 457 9.47 -4.81 -6.54
CA MET A 457 9.45 -3.45 -5.99
C MET A 457 10.86 -2.91 -5.76
N ALA A 458 11.79 -3.74 -5.29
CA ALA A 458 13.15 -3.33 -5.00
C ALA A 458 13.93 -2.98 -6.28
N THR A 459 14.61 -1.85 -6.25
CA THR A 459 15.50 -1.38 -7.29
C THR A 459 16.81 -2.18 -7.26
N PRO A 460 17.36 -2.64 -8.41
CA PRO A 460 18.59 -3.42 -8.43
C PRO A 460 19.76 -2.61 -7.85
N LEU A 461 20.69 -3.25 -7.15
CA LEU A 461 21.80 -2.54 -6.52
C LEU A 461 23.12 -2.89 -7.22
N VAL A 462 23.78 -1.90 -7.79
CA VAL A 462 25.12 -2.06 -8.36
C VAL A 462 26.13 -2.00 -7.20
N VAL A 463 26.95 -3.03 -7.07
CA VAL A 463 27.95 -3.14 -6.00
C VAL A 463 29.28 -2.56 -6.46
N ASP A 464 29.69 -2.91 -7.68
CA ASP A 464 30.91 -2.45 -8.32
C ASP A 464 30.79 -2.58 -9.84
N SER A 465 31.90 -2.47 -10.56
CA SER A 465 31.93 -2.50 -12.03
C SER A 465 31.54 -3.85 -12.64
N GLN A 466 31.38 -4.93 -11.86
CA GLN A 466 30.99 -6.25 -12.36
C GLN A 466 29.88 -6.92 -11.55
N HIS A 467 29.55 -6.41 -10.36
CA HIS A 467 28.60 -7.07 -9.47
C HIS A 467 27.30 -6.30 -9.29
N VAL A 468 26.18 -7.03 -9.33
CA VAL A 468 24.83 -6.53 -9.11
C VAL A 468 24.12 -7.43 -8.09
N VAL A 469 23.48 -6.82 -7.11
CA VAL A 469 22.54 -7.51 -6.21
C VAL A 469 21.13 -7.33 -6.74
N PHE A 470 20.47 -8.46 -7.00
CA PHE A 470 19.05 -8.51 -7.31
C PHE A 470 18.26 -8.94 -6.06
N CYS A 471 17.42 -8.06 -5.55
CA CYS A 471 16.52 -8.34 -4.44
C CYS A 471 15.10 -8.61 -4.93
N ASP A 472 14.57 -9.74 -4.50
CA ASP A 472 13.24 -10.23 -4.83
C ASP A 472 12.42 -10.40 -3.54
N PRO A 473 11.22 -9.80 -3.45
CA PRO A 473 10.41 -9.83 -2.23
C PRO A 473 9.95 -11.25 -1.83
N ASN A 474 10.03 -12.21 -2.75
CA ASN A 474 9.56 -13.58 -2.56
C ASN A 474 10.64 -14.65 -2.86
N ALA A 475 11.76 -14.30 -3.51
CA ALA A 475 12.91 -15.20 -3.70
C ALA A 475 14.16 -14.84 -2.87
N GLY A 476 14.21 -13.65 -2.27
CA GLY A 476 15.34 -13.18 -1.48
C GLY A 476 16.36 -12.39 -2.28
N ALA A 477 17.62 -12.34 -1.83
CA ALA A 477 18.70 -11.63 -2.52
C ALA A 477 19.60 -12.59 -3.31
N THR A 478 20.12 -12.11 -4.45
CA THR A 478 21.11 -12.83 -5.27
C THR A 478 22.22 -11.88 -5.67
N LEU A 479 23.48 -12.26 -5.44
CA LEU A 479 24.64 -11.55 -6.00
C LEU A 479 25.02 -12.16 -7.35
N LEU A 480 25.05 -11.32 -8.37
CA LEU A 480 25.39 -11.66 -9.73
C LEU A 480 26.71 -11.01 -10.11
N LYS A 481 27.59 -11.77 -10.76
CA LYS A 481 28.76 -11.24 -11.47
C LYS A 481 28.46 -11.22 -12.96
N VAL A 482 28.67 -10.07 -13.59
CA VAL A 482 28.37 -9.80 -14.98
C VAL A 482 29.66 -9.68 -15.76
N ILE A 483 29.86 -10.58 -16.70
CA ILE A 483 31.06 -10.66 -17.52
C ILE A 483 30.69 -10.28 -18.95
N SER A 484 31.33 -9.23 -19.46
CA SER A 484 31.16 -8.80 -20.85
C SER A 484 31.72 -9.84 -21.82
N PRO A 485 31.18 -9.92 -23.05
CA PRO A 485 31.76 -10.75 -24.09
C PRO A 485 33.23 -10.38 -24.37
N PRO A 486 34.10 -11.35 -24.71
CA PRO A 486 35.53 -11.12 -24.93
C PRO A 486 35.85 -10.31 -26.19
N THR A 487 34.94 -10.26 -27.16
CA THR A 487 35.03 -9.45 -28.38
C THR A 487 33.67 -8.88 -28.73
N SER A 488 33.62 -7.77 -29.47
CA SER A 488 32.37 -7.17 -29.96
C SER A 488 31.57 -8.09 -30.89
N GLU A 489 32.21 -9.12 -31.46
CA GLU A 489 31.59 -10.16 -32.29
C GLU A 489 30.90 -11.25 -31.46
N SER A 490 31.41 -11.54 -30.25
CA SER A 490 30.70 -12.38 -29.29
C SER A 490 29.55 -11.57 -28.68
N GLN A 491 28.31 -11.99 -28.92
CA GLN A 491 27.13 -11.30 -28.40
C GLN A 491 26.71 -11.81 -27.01
N THR A 492 27.37 -12.85 -26.48
CA THR A 492 26.88 -13.57 -25.30
C THR A 492 27.54 -13.06 -24.02
N TRP A 493 26.75 -12.35 -23.22
CA TRP A 493 27.09 -12.00 -21.85
C TRP A 493 27.04 -13.22 -20.94
N THR A 494 27.97 -13.32 -19.99
CA THR A 494 27.97 -14.39 -18.97
C THR A 494 27.55 -13.83 -17.62
N ILE A 495 26.55 -14.45 -17.00
CA ILE A 495 26.01 -14.07 -15.70
C ILE A 495 26.26 -15.21 -14.71
N GLU A 496 27.17 -14.99 -13.77
CA GLU A 496 27.52 -15.95 -12.73
C GLU A 496 26.80 -15.60 -11.44
N THR A 497 26.05 -16.55 -10.87
CA THR A 497 25.50 -16.39 -9.52
C THR A 497 26.58 -16.69 -8.49
N GLN A 498 27.00 -15.68 -7.72
CA GLN A 498 27.98 -15.85 -6.65
C GLN A 498 27.32 -16.51 -5.42
N TRP A 499 26.13 -16.06 -5.04
CA TRP A 499 25.32 -16.68 -3.99
C TRP A 499 23.83 -16.32 -4.13
N LYS A 500 22.98 -17.10 -3.44
CA LYS A 500 21.55 -16.83 -3.25
C LYS A 500 21.20 -16.89 -1.77
N GLN A 501 20.38 -15.96 -1.30
CA GLN A 501 19.91 -15.88 0.09
C GLN A 501 18.39 -15.70 0.13
N SER A 502 17.66 -16.76 0.44
CA SER A 502 16.19 -16.81 0.39
C SER A 502 15.46 -16.06 1.52
N THR A 503 16.18 -15.60 2.55
CA THR A 503 15.54 -14.94 3.71
C THR A 503 15.66 -13.40 3.71
N PHE A 504 16.40 -12.83 2.76
CA PHE A 504 16.53 -11.38 2.58
C PHE A 504 15.40 -10.86 1.68
N LEU A 505 14.19 -10.82 2.23
CA LEU A 505 12.95 -10.52 1.49
C LEU A 505 12.62 -9.02 1.60
N SER A 506 13.29 -8.20 0.79
CA SER A 506 13.02 -6.75 0.68
C SER A 506 11.73 -6.50 -0.11
N GLU A 507 10.78 -5.81 0.50
CA GLU A 507 9.48 -5.49 -0.12
C GLU A 507 9.45 -4.02 -0.55
N PHE A 508 9.09 -3.13 0.38
CA PHE A 508 8.95 -1.69 0.13
C PHE A 508 10.28 -0.94 0.19
N SER A 509 11.28 -1.52 0.84
CA SER A 509 12.55 -0.86 1.12
C SER A 509 13.65 -1.35 0.23
N ASP A 510 14.39 -0.39 -0.28
CA ASP A 510 15.57 -0.57 -1.08
C ASP A 510 16.82 -0.78 -0.18
N PRO A 511 17.58 -1.88 -0.37
CA PRO A 511 18.77 -2.15 0.44
C PRO A 511 19.98 -1.34 -0.03
N ALA A 512 20.97 -1.20 0.84
CA ALA A 512 22.25 -0.55 0.54
C ALA A 512 23.43 -1.47 0.90
N VAL A 513 24.57 -1.27 0.25
CA VAL A 513 25.83 -1.93 0.58
C VAL A 513 26.69 -1.01 1.42
N GLN A 514 27.27 -1.54 2.50
CA GLN A 514 28.12 -0.80 3.40
C GLN A 514 29.05 -1.73 4.17
N ASP A 515 30.36 -1.45 4.16
CA ASP A 515 31.37 -2.22 4.90
C ASP A 515 31.30 -3.75 4.66
N GLY A 516 31.14 -4.14 3.39
CA GLY A 516 30.99 -5.55 3.00
C GLY A 516 29.72 -6.22 3.51
N MET A 517 28.70 -5.45 3.91
CA MET A 517 27.38 -5.93 4.29
C MET A 517 26.33 -5.41 3.30
N LEU A 518 25.36 -6.24 2.94
CA LEU A 518 24.10 -5.79 2.36
C LEU A 518 23.09 -5.60 3.49
N VAL A 519 22.56 -4.38 3.63
CA VAL A 519 21.67 -3.98 4.73
C VAL A 519 20.36 -3.45 4.15
N GLY A 520 19.23 -3.93 4.68
CA GLY A 520 17.91 -3.53 4.20
C GLY A 520 16.80 -3.87 5.19
N ILE A 521 15.60 -3.32 4.96
CA ILE A 521 14.41 -3.66 5.75
C ILE A 521 13.67 -4.80 5.05
N CYS A 522 13.77 -6.01 5.63
CA CYS A 522 13.17 -7.23 5.08
C CYS A 522 11.99 -7.68 5.91
N LYS A 523 10.78 -7.73 5.30
CA LYS A 523 9.50 -8.01 6.01
C LYS A 523 9.39 -7.17 7.30
N GLY A 524 9.69 -5.88 7.18
CA GLY A 524 9.64 -4.88 8.24
C GLY A 524 10.69 -4.96 9.35
N LEU A 525 11.78 -5.72 9.16
CA LEU A 525 12.88 -5.83 10.12
C LEU A 525 14.22 -5.48 9.46
N LEU A 526 15.00 -4.62 10.12
CA LEU A 526 16.36 -4.28 9.64
C LEU A 526 17.24 -5.54 9.68
N THR A 527 17.77 -5.91 8.53
CA THR A 527 18.48 -7.17 8.31
C THR A 527 19.80 -6.86 7.63
N ALA A 528 20.88 -7.52 8.06
CA ALA A 528 22.15 -7.49 7.37
C ALA A 528 22.61 -8.91 7.00
N ILE A 529 23.19 -9.01 5.82
CA ILE A 529 23.89 -10.20 5.35
C ILE A 529 25.31 -9.80 4.94
N ASP A 530 26.23 -10.74 5.09
CA ASP A 530 27.59 -10.61 4.58
C ASP A 530 27.57 -10.65 3.04
N LEU A 531 28.14 -9.65 2.40
CA LEU A 531 28.06 -9.45 0.95
C LEU A 531 28.85 -10.51 0.18
N ASP A 532 29.94 -11.05 0.75
CA ASP A 532 30.79 -12.02 0.07
C ASP A 532 30.20 -13.43 0.13
N THR A 533 29.60 -13.78 1.27
CA THR A 533 29.12 -15.14 1.55
C THR A 533 27.61 -15.30 1.44
N GLY A 534 26.85 -14.20 1.42
CA GLY A 534 25.38 -14.20 1.45
C GLY A 534 24.79 -14.68 2.78
N LYS A 535 25.60 -14.89 3.82
CA LYS A 535 25.13 -15.38 5.13
C LYS A 535 24.53 -14.25 5.94
N ARG A 536 23.39 -14.52 6.60
CA ARG A 536 22.77 -13.55 7.51
C ARG A 536 23.65 -13.31 8.73
N LEU A 537 23.97 -12.05 8.96
CA LEU A 537 24.71 -11.59 10.14
C LEU A 537 23.74 -11.36 11.30
N TRP A 538 22.71 -10.54 11.07
CA TRP A 538 21.74 -10.20 12.10
C TRP A 538 20.40 -9.73 11.52
N LYS A 539 19.39 -9.70 12.39
CA LYS A 539 18.04 -9.19 12.13
C LYS A 539 17.49 -8.56 13.41
N LYS A 540 17.31 -7.24 13.43
CA LYS A 540 16.88 -6.46 14.61
C LYS A 540 16.03 -5.26 14.16
N PHE A 541 15.38 -4.57 15.11
CA PHE A 541 14.60 -3.35 14.90
C PHE A 541 13.44 -3.47 13.88
N ARG A 542 12.23 -3.14 14.30
CA ARG A 542 11.03 -3.26 13.46
C ARG A 542 10.65 -1.89 12.91
N PHE A 543 10.51 -1.81 11.59
CA PHE A 543 10.17 -0.60 10.85
C PHE A 543 8.88 -0.73 10.03
N GLY A 544 8.28 -1.92 9.91
CA GLY A 544 7.09 -2.12 9.07
C GLY A 544 7.38 -1.85 7.60
N GLY A 545 6.48 -1.18 6.86
CA GLY A 545 6.73 -0.66 5.51
C GLY A 545 7.71 0.53 5.43
N GLY A 546 8.55 0.72 6.45
CA GLY A 546 9.49 1.83 6.56
C GLY A 546 10.62 1.80 5.53
N GLN A 547 11.38 2.89 5.46
CA GLN A 547 12.43 3.12 4.48
C GLN A 547 13.76 3.43 5.16
N MET A 548 14.88 3.29 4.43
CA MET A 548 16.21 3.63 4.94
C MET A 548 17.13 4.24 3.90
N ILE A 549 18.12 4.98 4.39
CA ILE A 549 19.31 5.40 3.65
C ILE A 549 20.56 5.01 4.44
N SER A 550 21.66 4.78 3.72
CA SER A 550 22.97 4.43 4.27
C SER A 550 23.80 5.69 4.52
N LEU A 551 24.52 5.73 5.65
CA LEU A 551 25.57 6.70 5.95
C LEU A 551 26.89 5.94 5.94
N ALA A 552 27.32 5.53 4.74
CA ALA A 552 28.42 4.60 4.55
C ALA A 552 29.73 5.04 5.21
N SER A 553 30.04 6.34 5.13
CA SER A 553 31.26 6.91 5.72
C SER A 553 31.35 6.82 7.25
N GLN A 554 30.25 6.54 7.95
CA GLN A 554 30.17 6.51 9.41
C GLN A 554 29.66 5.19 9.96
N ASN A 555 29.60 4.16 9.12
CA ASN A 555 29.06 2.88 9.49
C ASN A 555 27.66 2.95 10.12
N ALA A 556 26.75 3.75 9.54
CA ALA A 556 25.40 3.95 10.08
C ALA A 556 24.30 3.90 9.01
N VAL A 557 23.05 3.81 9.46
CA VAL A 557 21.85 3.93 8.64
C VAL A 557 20.87 4.90 9.30
N LEU A 558 20.17 5.68 8.48
CA LEU A 558 19.02 6.45 8.91
C LEU A 558 17.77 5.75 8.38
N ALA A 559 16.92 5.28 9.28
CA ALA A 559 15.71 4.55 8.95
C ALA A 559 14.48 5.29 9.47
N ILE A 560 13.40 5.33 8.68
CA ILE A 560 12.08 5.79 9.10
C ILE A 560 11.14 4.60 9.20
N SER A 561 10.41 4.47 10.31
CA SER A 561 9.35 3.46 10.43
C SER A 561 8.13 3.87 9.62
N GLU A 562 7.27 2.90 9.29
CA GLU A 562 5.97 3.16 8.66
C GLU A 562 5.12 4.18 9.44
N GLU A 563 5.35 4.29 10.75
CA GLU A 563 4.63 5.18 11.65
C GLU A 563 5.33 6.54 11.83
N GLY A 564 6.37 6.83 11.02
CA GLY A 564 7.02 8.13 10.97
C GLY A 564 8.09 8.38 12.04
N LYS A 565 8.57 7.33 12.71
CA LYS A 565 9.68 7.43 13.68
C LYS A 565 11.02 7.32 12.95
N LEU A 566 11.90 8.31 13.11
CA LEU A 566 13.26 8.28 12.58
C LEU A 566 14.22 7.68 13.60
N SER A 567 15.06 6.76 13.16
CA SER A 567 16.08 6.09 13.96
C SER A 567 17.43 6.19 13.26
N LEU A 568 18.42 6.80 13.92
CA LEU A 568 19.82 6.78 13.51
C LEU A 568 20.51 5.60 14.20
N ILE A 569 21.01 4.66 13.41
CA ILE A 569 21.50 3.36 13.88
C ILE A 569 22.90 3.14 13.36
N ARG A 570 23.87 2.93 14.26
CA ARG A 570 25.19 2.43 13.87
C ARG A 570 25.08 0.96 13.53
N ILE A 571 25.73 0.54 12.46
CA ILE A 571 25.75 -0.83 11.97
C ILE A 571 27.18 -1.38 12.00
N ALA A 572 27.29 -2.65 12.40
CA ALA A 572 28.52 -3.43 12.41
C ALA A 572 28.16 -4.89 12.16
N ARG A 573 29.15 -5.72 11.85
CA ARG A 573 28.94 -7.15 11.56
C ARG A 573 28.36 -7.91 12.76
N GLU A 574 28.71 -7.52 13.98
CA GLU A 574 28.23 -8.12 15.23
C GLU A 574 26.79 -7.71 15.57
N GLY A 575 26.35 -6.57 15.05
CA GLY A 575 24.99 -6.09 15.23
C GLY A 575 24.82 -4.58 15.16
N PRO A 576 23.58 -4.13 15.02
CA PRO A 576 23.25 -2.71 15.00
C PRO A 576 23.07 -2.16 16.43
N LYS A 577 23.39 -0.87 16.61
CA LYS A 577 23.21 -0.10 17.85
C LYS A 577 22.43 1.18 17.56
N LEU A 578 21.29 1.36 18.22
CA LEU A 578 20.52 2.59 18.16
C LEU A 578 21.32 3.74 18.78
N ILE A 579 21.46 4.84 18.05
CA ILE A 579 22.18 6.05 18.49
C ILE A 579 21.18 7.12 18.91
N GLN A 580 20.19 7.40 18.07
CA GLN A 580 19.17 8.41 18.32
C GLN A 580 17.83 8.00 17.69
N GLU A 581 16.72 8.38 18.32
CA GLU A 581 15.39 8.07 17.83
C GLU A 581 14.35 9.12 18.24
N TRP A 582 13.50 9.53 17.31
CA TRP A 582 12.43 10.49 17.59
C TRP A 582 11.23 10.32 16.65
N GLN A 583 10.07 10.80 17.08
CA GLN A 583 8.90 10.90 16.22
C GLN A 583 9.09 12.08 15.27
N ALA A 584 9.25 11.80 13.97
CA ALA A 584 9.54 12.84 12.98
C ALA A 584 8.23 13.39 12.38
N ILE A 585 7.41 12.50 11.84
CA ILE A 585 6.15 12.85 11.15
C ILE A 585 5.02 11.97 11.67
N ASP A 586 3.81 12.50 11.67
CA ASP A 586 2.64 11.80 12.19
C ASP A 586 1.88 11.18 11.03
N GLY A 587 1.46 9.92 11.16
CA GLY A 587 0.78 9.19 10.08
C GLY A 587 1.70 8.32 9.23
N LYS A 588 1.07 7.52 8.34
CA LYS A 588 1.73 6.46 7.57
C LYS A 588 2.69 7.01 6.51
N THR A 589 3.94 6.54 6.51
CA THR A 589 4.94 6.84 5.48
C THR A 589 5.52 5.58 4.86
N TRP A 590 5.66 5.59 3.53
CA TRP A 590 6.51 4.65 2.77
C TRP A 590 7.59 5.41 1.98
N ASN A 591 7.81 6.68 2.31
CA ASN A 591 8.68 7.58 1.56
C ASN A 591 10.11 7.48 2.13
N HIS A 592 11.10 7.46 1.24
CA HIS A 592 12.50 7.47 1.67
C HIS A 592 12.83 8.83 2.33
N PRO A 593 13.46 8.84 3.52
CA PRO A 593 14.05 10.07 4.04
C PRO A 593 15.27 10.44 3.19
N ILE A 594 15.65 11.71 3.20
CA ILE A 594 16.89 12.18 2.57
C ILE A 594 17.74 12.94 3.58
N LEU A 595 19.05 12.97 3.34
CA LEU A 595 20.03 13.67 4.18
C LEU A 595 20.90 14.57 3.30
N VAL A 596 20.90 15.87 3.60
CA VAL A 596 21.75 16.87 2.94
C VAL A 596 22.53 17.64 4.01
N GLY A 597 23.84 17.45 4.04
CA GLY A 597 24.68 17.92 5.14
C GLY A 597 24.22 17.33 6.47
N ASN A 598 23.84 18.19 7.41
CA ASN A 598 23.30 17.82 8.71
C ASN A 598 21.76 17.86 8.79
N ARG A 599 21.07 18.04 7.65
CA ARG A 599 19.62 18.18 7.60
C ARG A 599 18.94 16.96 7.02
N ILE A 600 17.95 16.47 7.74
CA ILE A 600 17.08 15.38 7.32
C ILE A 600 15.77 15.98 6.82
N TYR A 601 15.36 15.55 5.62
CA TYR A 601 14.01 15.82 5.12
C TYR A 601 13.27 14.50 5.02
N CYS A 602 12.04 14.48 5.52
CA CYS A 602 11.16 13.33 5.37
C CYS A 602 9.74 13.80 5.11
N ARG A 603 8.95 12.90 4.54
CA ARG A 603 7.55 13.17 4.24
C ARG A 603 6.69 11.93 4.39
N ASN A 604 5.40 12.17 4.39
CA ASN A 604 4.41 11.13 4.27
C ASN A 604 3.23 11.60 3.41
N TYR A 605 2.08 10.96 3.60
CA TYR A 605 0.84 11.28 2.93
C TYR A 605 0.24 12.65 3.32
N GLU A 606 0.71 13.25 4.41
CA GLU A 606 0.08 14.41 5.04
C GLU A 606 1.04 15.55 5.38
N GLN A 607 2.32 15.26 5.56
CA GLN A 607 3.31 16.17 6.14
C GLN A 607 4.63 16.08 5.40
N ILE A 608 5.35 17.20 5.36
CA ILE A 608 6.78 17.27 5.08
C ILE A 608 7.45 17.96 6.27
N ALA A 609 8.61 17.46 6.69
CA ALA A 609 9.35 18.03 7.80
C ALA A 609 10.86 18.07 7.53
N CYS A 610 11.52 19.03 8.18
CA CYS A 610 12.97 19.16 8.20
C CYS A 610 13.49 19.18 9.63
N PHE A 611 14.57 18.41 9.85
CA PHE A 611 15.28 18.32 11.12
C PHE A 611 16.76 18.61 10.89
N GLU A 612 17.37 19.26 11.86
CA GLU A 612 18.82 19.47 11.93
C GLU A 612 19.41 18.57 13.02
N LEU A 613 20.47 17.84 12.65
CA LEU A 613 21.30 17.09 13.58
C LEU A 613 22.52 17.93 13.96
N SER A 614 22.86 17.94 15.24
CA SER A 614 24.04 18.63 15.76
C SER A 614 24.54 17.94 17.03
N ASN A 615 25.78 18.23 17.41
CA ASN A 615 26.35 17.86 18.71
C ASN A 615 27.29 18.92 19.24
#